data_AF-X1BEM2-F1
#
_entry.id   AF-X1BEM2-F1
#
_cell.length_a   1.000
_cell.length_b   1.000
_cell.length_c   1.000
_cell.angle_alpha   90.00
_cell.angle_beta   90.00
_cell.angle_gamma   90.00
#
_symmetry.space_group_name_H-M   'P 1'
#
loop_
_entity.id
_entity.type
_entity.pdbx_description
1 polymer ?
#
loop_
_entity_poly.entity_id
_entity_poly.type
_entity_poly.pdbx_seq_one_letter_code
_entity_poly.pdbx_strand_id
1 'polypeptide(L)'
;MRVNVKKLSVIVIVVLSASLFHIGVVLGQADPGETEYWALLIGISDYPGTENDLNYCDDDANDIRSALINSQGWDPSNIYTLIDSNATAQNVLDHLSMLSTNVDSTDVFLLTFSGHGTYTVDNNADELDGWDELLVLHDGYLWDDDLETALGEFVTDTIMVVLDSCYSGGFIKSTSGFSEDPLVRRTLP
;
A
#
# COMPACT_ATOMS: atom_id res chain seq x y z
N MET A 1 -21.90 13.91 22.93
CA MET A 1 -21.25 12.62 22.61
C MET A 1 -20.18 12.95 21.57
N ARG A 2 -18.90 12.97 21.94
CA ARG A 2 -17.82 13.24 20.98
C ARG A 2 -17.63 11.97 20.15
N VAL A 3 -17.87 12.06 18.85
CA VAL A 3 -17.45 11.02 17.91
C VAL A 3 -15.94 11.14 17.84
N ASN A 4 -15.20 10.16 18.36
CA ASN A 4 -13.76 10.06 18.10
C ASN A 4 -13.62 9.68 16.63
N VAL A 5 -13.27 10.66 15.81
CA VAL A 5 -12.90 10.42 14.42
C VAL A 5 -11.48 9.85 14.48
N LYS A 6 -11.31 8.57 14.12
CA LYS A 6 -9.98 7.93 14.05
C LYS A 6 -9.12 8.70 13.03
N LYS A 7 -7.87 8.99 13.38
CA LYS A 7 -6.93 9.63 12.44
C LYS A 7 -6.10 8.55 11.78
N LEU A 8 -6.62 8.00 10.68
CA LEU A 8 -5.82 7.15 9.81
C LEU A 8 -4.88 8.05 9.00
N SER A 9 -3.57 7.88 9.18
CA SER A 9 -2.55 8.57 8.39
C SER A 9 -2.10 7.63 7.28
N VAL A 10 -2.68 7.77 6.09
CA VAL A 10 -2.23 7.07 4.87
C VAL A 10 -1.20 7.94 4.16
N ILE A 11 0.05 7.48 4.13
CA ILE A 11 1.10 8.15 3.33
C ILE A 11 1.31 7.30 2.08
N VAL A 12 0.89 7.85 0.93
CA VAL A 12 1.11 7.23 -0.37
C VAL A 12 2.32 7.85 -1.04
N ILE A 13 3.32 7.03 -1.32
CA ILE A 13 4.50 7.42 -2.10
C ILE A 13 4.39 6.72 -3.45
N VAL A 14 4.07 7.49 -4.48
CA VAL A 14 4.08 7.02 -5.87
C VAL A 14 5.47 7.27 -6.44
N VAL A 15 6.19 6.21 -6.81
CA VAL A 15 7.52 6.31 -7.42
C VAL A 15 7.35 6.19 -8.94
N LEU A 16 7.45 7.32 -9.65
CA LEU A 16 7.43 7.33 -11.11
C LEU A 16 8.86 7.25 -11.63
N SER A 17 9.25 6.06 -12.08
CA SER A 17 10.45 5.73 -12.86
C SER A 17 11.80 5.60 -12.15
N ALA A 18 12.51 4.55 -12.58
CA ALA A 18 13.79 4.06 -12.09
C ALA A 18 14.91 5.12 -12.11
N SER A 19 15.31 5.60 -10.93
CA SER A 19 16.69 5.96 -10.60
C SER A 19 16.86 6.24 -9.11
N LEU A 20 17.71 5.42 -8.47
CA LEU A 20 18.29 5.58 -7.14
C LEU A 20 17.29 5.58 -5.97
N PHE A 21 16.97 4.37 -5.50
CA PHE A 21 16.48 4.13 -4.15
C PHE A 21 17.50 4.65 -3.12
N HIS A 22 17.27 5.86 -2.63
CA HIS A 22 17.54 6.20 -1.24
C HIS A 22 16.19 6.51 -0.61
N ILE A 23 15.36 5.48 -0.41
CA ILE A 23 14.24 5.61 0.50
C ILE A 23 14.83 5.63 1.91
N GLY A 24 15.24 6.82 2.33
CA GLY A 24 15.40 7.12 3.74
C GLY A 24 14.01 7.22 4.35
N VAL A 25 13.36 6.08 4.65
CA VAL A 25 12.18 6.10 5.51
C VAL A 25 12.68 6.54 6.89
N VAL A 26 12.62 7.83 7.17
CA VAL A 26 12.78 8.35 8.53
C VAL A 26 11.45 8.10 9.22
N LEU A 27 11.20 6.84 9.61
CA LEU A 27 10.14 6.54 10.56
C LEU A 27 10.54 7.25 11.85
N GLY A 28 9.69 8.18 12.30
CA GLY A 28 9.87 8.87 13.57
C GLY A 28 10.13 7.85 14.67
N GLN A 29 11.03 8.19 15.58
CA GLN A 29 11.42 7.29 16.66
C GLN A 29 10.19 6.96 17.50
N ALA A 30 9.68 5.74 17.35
CA ALA A 30 8.77 5.14 18.31
C ALA A 30 9.59 4.72 19.54
N ASP A 31 9.04 4.94 20.73
CA ASP A 31 9.70 4.54 21.97
C ASP A 31 9.92 3.01 21.96
N PRO A 32 11.13 2.53 22.33
CA PRO A 32 11.44 1.11 22.25
C PRO A 32 10.57 0.31 23.23
N GLY A 33 9.58 -0.42 22.73
CA GLY A 33 8.77 -1.37 23.49
C GLY A 33 7.25 -1.28 23.33
N GLU A 34 6.71 -0.32 22.57
CA GLU A 34 5.24 -0.22 22.35
C GLU A 34 4.79 -0.26 20.88
N THR A 35 5.66 -0.03 19.90
CA THR A 35 5.29 -0.03 18.48
C THR A 35 6.05 -1.12 17.73
N GLU A 36 5.32 -2.07 17.15
CA GLU A 36 5.84 -3.02 16.17
C GLU A 36 5.61 -2.52 14.74
N TYR A 37 6.50 -2.95 13.85
CA TYR A 37 6.42 -2.61 12.43
C TYR A 37 6.12 -3.87 11.62
N TRP A 38 5.07 -3.79 10.80
CA TRP A 38 4.55 -4.89 10.01
C TRP A 38 4.57 -4.52 8.53
N ALA A 39 4.88 -5.47 7.66
CA ALA A 39 4.94 -5.22 6.22
C ALA A 39 4.37 -6.36 5.37
N LEU A 40 3.69 -5.97 4.30
CA LEU A 40 3.38 -6.82 3.15
C LEU A 40 4.04 -6.22 1.91
N LEU A 41 4.97 -6.97 1.33
CA LEU A 41 5.78 -6.54 0.18
C LEU A 41 5.39 -7.39 -1.03
N ILE A 42 4.91 -6.75 -2.08
CA ILE A 42 4.37 -7.44 -3.27
C ILE A 42 5.19 -6.99 -4.48
N GLY A 43 5.74 -7.97 -5.22
CA GLY A 43 6.54 -7.71 -6.41
C GLY A 43 6.25 -8.76 -7.48
N ILE A 44 5.87 -8.34 -8.68
CA ILE A 44 5.50 -9.26 -9.75
C ILE A 44 6.26 -8.89 -11.02
N SER A 45 7.23 -9.72 -11.40
CA SER A 45 7.96 -9.62 -12.66
C SER A 45 7.54 -10.73 -13.64
N ASP A 46 7.33 -11.95 -13.16
CA ASP A 46 6.88 -13.10 -13.96
C ASP A 46 5.35 -13.22 -13.90
N TYR A 47 4.69 -12.77 -14.98
CA TYR A 47 3.24 -12.89 -15.16
C TYR A 47 2.93 -14.10 -16.04
N PRO A 48 1.73 -14.71 -15.96
CA PRO A 48 1.42 -15.89 -16.78
C PRO A 48 1.70 -15.68 -18.28
N GLY A 49 2.68 -16.44 -18.80
CA GLY A 49 3.17 -16.29 -20.16
C GLY A 49 4.55 -15.63 -20.16
N THR A 50 4.85 -14.85 -21.19
CA THR A 50 6.06 -14.00 -21.23
C THR A 50 5.79 -12.63 -21.85
N GLU A 51 4.56 -12.36 -22.25
CA GLU A 51 4.21 -11.15 -23.01
C GLU A 51 4.05 -9.93 -22.10
N ASN A 52 3.73 -10.15 -20.84
CA ASN A 52 3.46 -9.12 -19.84
C ASN A 52 4.53 -9.08 -18.74
N ASP A 53 5.65 -9.79 -18.91
CA ASP A 53 6.69 -9.81 -17.88
C ASP A 53 7.30 -8.42 -17.71
N LEU A 54 7.50 -8.05 -16.46
CA LEU A 54 8.25 -6.87 -16.07
C LEU A 54 9.67 -7.28 -15.69
N ASN A 55 10.51 -6.29 -15.42
CA ASN A 55 11.84 -6.54 -14.89
C ASN A 55 11.92 -5.88 -13.53
N TYR A 56 12.51 -6.58 -12.57
CA TYR A 56 12.93 -6.07 -11.26
C TYR A 56 11.82 -5.77 -10.24
N CYS A 57 10.53 -5.98 -10.53
CA CYS A 57 9.48 -5.77 -9.54
C CYS A 57 9.59 -6.75 -8.36
N ASP A 58 9.98 -7.98 -8.64
CA ASP A 58 10.37 -8.99 -7.65
C ASP A 58 11.64 -8.61 -6.87
N ASP A 59 12.66 -8.10 -7.57
CA ASP A 59 13.87 -7.55 -6.96
C ASP A 59 13.55 -6.35 -6.04
N ASP A 60 12.65 -5.44 -6.43
CA ASP A 60 12.23 -4.28 -5.64
C ASP A 60 11.66 -4.72 -4.27
N ALA A 61 10.77 -5.72 -4.27
CA ALA A 61 10.20 -6.26 -3.04
C ALA A 61 11.27 -6.93 -2.16
N ASN A 62 12.24 -7.63 -2.77
CA ASN A 62 13.37 -8.24 -2.05
C ASN A 62 14.36 -7.20 -1.49
N ASP A 63 14.59 -6.11 -2.21
CA ASP A 63 15.47 -5.01 -1.81
C ASP A 63 14.85 -4.22 -0.66
N ILE A 64 13.55 -3.92 -0.73
CA ILE A 64 12.80 -3.32 0.38
C ILE A 64 12.86 -4.22 1.60
N ARG A 65 12.57 -5.53 1.44
CA ARG A 65 12.68 -6.50 2.54
C ARG A 65 14.05 -6.46 3.20
N SER A 66 15.10 -6.45 2.39
CA SER A 66 16.49 -6.39 2.86
C SER A 66 16.79 -5.09 3.59
N ALA A 67 16.28 -3.95 3.10
CA ALA A 67 16.43 -2.66 3.76
C ALA A 67 15.70 -2.62 5.12
N LEU A 68 14.48 -3.16 5.20
CA LEU A 68 13.70 -3.21 6.44
C LEU A 68 14.40 -4.06 7.52
N ILE A 69 14.86 -5.26 7.16
CA ILE A 69 15.57 -6.16 8.11
C ILE A 69 16.86 -5.54 8.65
N ASN A 70 17.53 -4.70 7.84
CA ASN A 70 18.73 -4.00 8.26
C ASN A 70 18.45 -2.67 8.99
N SER A 71 17.17 -2.29 9.12
CA SER A 71 16.73 -1.09 9.84
C SER A 71 16.33 -1.41 11.27
N GLN A 72 16.36 -0.41 12.15
CA GLN A 72 15.89 -0.60 13.54
C GLN A 72 14.36 -0.65 13.59
N GLY A 73 13.81 -1.46 14.49
CA GLY A 73 12.37 -1.56 14.75
C GLY A 73 11.64 -2.66 13.97
N TRP A 74 12.25 -3.22 12.92
CA TRP A 74 11.62 -4.25 12.10
C TRP A 74 12.00 -5.66 12.57
N ASP A 75 11.03 -6.44 13.02
CA ASP A 75 11.21 -7.88 13.21
C ASP A 75 11.03 -8.60 11.85
N PRO A 76 12.01 -9.39 11.39
CA PRO A 76 11.86 -10.20 10.18
C PRO A 76 10.64 -11.13 10.17
N SER A 77 10.09 -11.52 11.33
CA SER A 77 8.86 -12.33 11.40
C SER A 77 7.59 -11.56 11.03
N ASN A 78 7.65 -10.23 11.04
CA ASN A 78 6.51 -9.35 10.77
C ASN A 78 6.53 -8.83 9.32
N ILE A 79 7.48 -9.30 8.50
CA ILE A 79 7.66 -8.90 7.10
C ILE A 79 7.30 -10.07 6.19
N TYR A 80 6.22 -9.90 5.43
CA TYR A 80 5.71 -10.86 4.46
C TYR A 80 6.04 -10.39 3.05
N THR A 81 6.37 -11.33 2.17
CA THR A 81 6.74 -11.02 0.79
C THR A 81 6.05 -11.99 -0.16
N LEU A 82 5.29 -11.44 -1.12
CA LEU A 82 4.60 -12.18 -2.16
C LEU A 82 5.24 -11.84 -3.50
N ILE A 83 5.88 -12.84 -4.12
CA ILE A 83 6.63 -12.68 -5.36
C ILE A 83 6.02 -13.53 -6.47
N ASP A 84 5.85 -12.93 -7.64
CA ASP A 84 5.40 -13.57 -8.89
C ASP A 84 4.14 -14.44 -8.67
N SER A 85 4.24 -15.73 -8.97
CA SER A 85 3.17 -16.72 -8.78
C SER A 85 2.57 -16.81 -7.37
N ASN A 86 3.23 -16.27 -6.34
CA ASN A 86 2.67 -16.18 -4.99
C ASN A 86 1.82 -14.92 -4.77
N ALA A 87 1.98 -13.89 -5.58
CA ALA A 87 1.20 -12.65 -5.52
C ALA A 87 -0.13 -12.80 -6.26
N THR A 88 -0.93 -13.78 -5.83
CA THR A 88 -2.32 -13.96 -6.27
C THR A 88 -3.25 -13.01 -5.51
N ALA A 89 -4.39 -12.67 -6.10
CA ALA A 89 -5.38 -11.81 -5.44
C ALA A 89 -5.82 -12.41 -4.09
N GLN A 90 -6.05 -13.72 -4.04
CA GLN A 90 -6.41 -14.41 -2.80
C GLN A 90 -5.30 -14.34 -1.75
N ASN A 91 -4.04 -14.60 -2.13
CA ASN A 91 -2.94 -14.55 -1.16
C ASN A 91 -2.74 -13.14 -0.60
N VAL A 92 -2.87 -12.10 -1.43
CA VAL A 92 -2.78 -10.71 -0.97
C VAL A 92 -3.87 -10.40 0.05
N LEU A 93 -5.13 -10.74 -0.25
CA LEU A 93 -6.25 -10.52 0.67
C LEU A 93 -6.14 -11.34 1.96
N ASP A 94 -5.69 -12.60 1.88
CA ASP A 94 -5.47 -13.45 3.04
C ASP A 94 -4.39 -12.87 3.97
N HIS A 95 -3.31 -12.32 3.41
CA HIS A 95 -2.27 -11.65 4.20
C HIS A 95 -2.76 -10.34 4.80
N LEU A 96 -3.50 -9.51 4.05
CA LEU A 96 -4.09 -8.29 4.59
C LEU A 96 -5.03 -8.58 5.77
N SER A 97 -5.89 -9.60 5.64
CA SER A 97 -6.78 -10.03 6.72
C SER A 97 -6.02 -10.61 7.91
N MET A 98 -4.99 -11.43 7.67
CA MET A 98 -4.13 -11.93 8.75
C MET A 98 -3.46 -10.78 9.50
N LEU A 99 -2.87 -9.83 8.77
CA LEU A 99 -2.14 -8.70 9.33
C LEU A 99 -3.08 -7.74 10.08
N SER A 100 -4.28 -7.48 9.57
CA SER A 100 -5.27 -6.62 10.25
C SER A 100 -5.66 -7.15 11.64
N THR A 101 -5.56 -8.46 11.86
CA THR A 101 -5.81 -9.08 13.19
C THR A 101 -4.61 -9.07 14.15
N ASN A 102 -3.39 -8.90 13.64
CA ASN A 102 -2.17 -8.90 14.45
C ASN A 102 -1.63 -7.50 14.74
N VAL A 103 -1.85 -6.55 13.82
CA VAL A 103 -1.44 -5.14 13.96
C VAL A 103 -2.37 -4.43 14.94
N ASP A 104 -1.80 -3.86 16.00
CA ASP A 104 -2.57 -3.11 16.99
C ASP A 104 -2.65 -1.60 16.68
N SER A 105 -3.28 -0.82 17.57
CA SER A 105 -3.47 0.62 17.36
C SER A 105 -2.18 1.45 17.37
N THR A 106 -1.13 0.95 18.02
CA THR A 106 0.16 1.61 18.23
C THR A 106 1.23 1.19 17.23
N ASP A 107 0.97 0.13 16.47
CA ASP A 107 1.83 -0.42 15.43
C ASP A 107 1.79 0.40 14.13
N VAL A 108 2.75 0.13 13.24
CA VAL A 108 2.80 0.71 11.89
C VAL A 108 2.71 -0.41 10.86
N PHE A 109 1.80 -0.28 9.90
CA PHE A 109 1.70 -1.19 8.77
C PHE A 109 2.23 -0.56 7.47
N LEU A 110 3.04 -1.30 6.72
CA LEU A 110 3.55 -0.92 5.40
C LEU A 110 3.06 -1.92 4.35
N LEU A 111 2.36 -1.43 3.34
CA LEU A 111 2.06 -2.17 2.11
C LEU A 111 2.93 -1.61 0.99
N THR A 112 3.63 -2.47 0.25
CA THR A 112 4.30 -2.08 -1.00
C THR A 112 3.86 -2.98 -2.13
N PHE A 113 3.67 -2.40 -3.31
CA PHE A 113 3.36 -3.10 -4.54
C PHE A 113 4.22 -2.55 -5.67
N SER A 114 4.94 -3.44 -6.37
CA SER A 114 5.63 -3.15 -7.63
C SER A 114 5.10 -4.12 -8.70
N GLY A 115 4.56 -3.59 -9.80
CA GLY A 115 3.96 -4.40 -10.85
C GLY A 115 3.10 -3.60 -11.83
N HIS A 116 2.30 -4.31 -12.62
CA HIS A 116 1.33 -3.69 -13.52
C HIS A 116 0.16 -3.06 -12.77
N GLY A 117 -0.28 -1.90 -13.26
CA GLY A 117 -1.56 -1.30 -12.92
C GLY A 117 -2.38 -1.09 -14.19
N THR A 118 -3.69 -1.15 -14.06
CA THR A 118 -4.65 -0.92 -15.14
C THR A 118 -5.81 -0.08 -14.62
N TYR A 119 -6.71 0.33 -15.50
CA TYR A 119 -7.92 1.07 -15.14
C TYR A 119 -9.12 0.51 -15.93
N THR A 120 -10.32 0.63 -15.37
CA THR A 120 -11.60 0.31 -16.05
C THR A 120 -12.60 1.43 -15.84
N VAL A 121 -13.68 1.46 -16.62
CA VAL A 121 -14.76 2.44 -16.42
C VAL A 121 -15.43 2.16 -15.08
N ASP A 122 -15.49 3.19 -14.22
CA ASP A 122 -16.23 3.17 -12.96
C ASP A 122 -17.73 2.92 -13.23
N ASN A 123 -18.28 1.88 -12.61
CA ASN A 123 -19.68 1.50 -12.73
C ASN A 123 -20.52 1.82 -11.49
N ASN A 124 -19.91 2.25 -10.38
CA ASN A 124 -20.56 2.56 -9.11
C ASN A 124 -20.67 4.09 -8.86
N ALA A 125 -19.96 4.91 -9.66
CA ALA A 125 -19.91 6.38 -9.62
C ALA A 125 -19.37 6.97 -8.31
N ASP A 126 -18.48 6.26 -7.63
CA ASP A 126 -17.79 6.76 -6.43
C ASP A 126 -16.48 7.50 -6.75
N GLU A 127 -16.04 7.47 -8.01
CA GLU A 127 -14.90 8.24 -8.50
C GLU A 127 -15.30 9.49 -9.29
N LEU A 128 -14.50 10.55 -9.15
CA LEU A 128 -14.80 11.87 -9.73
C LEU A 128 -14.43 11.99 -11.22
N ASP A 129 -13.52 11.15 -11.70
CA ASP A 129 -13.06 11.06 -13.08
C ASP A 129 -13.66 9.87 -13.84
N GLY A 130 -14.21 8.89 -13.10
CA GLY A 130 -15.00 7.78 -13.61
C GLY A 130 -14.17 6.58 -14.07
N TRP A 131 -13.05 6.28 -13.40
CA TRP A 131 -12.10 5.25 -13.81
C TRP A 131 -11.50 4.41 -12.66
N ASP A 132 -12.13 3.29 -12.28
CA ASP A 132 -11.55 2.41 -11.24
C ASP A 132 -10.11 1.98 -11.60
N GLU A 133 -9.17 2.21 -10.69
CA GLU A 133 -7.79 1.76 -10.81
C GLU A 133 -7.61 0.36 -10.20
N LEU A 134 -6.86 -0.53 -10.88
CA LEU A 134 -6.66 -1.91 -10.45
C LEU A 134 -5.18 -2.28 -10.46
N LEU A 135 -4.77 -2.99 -9.42
CA LEU A 135 -3.47 -3.65 -9.39
C LEU A 135 -3.61 -4.98 -10.12
N VAL A 136 -2.67 -5.29 -11.01
CA VAL A 136 -2.67 -6.55 -11.75
C VAL A 136 -1.84 -7.56 -10.96
N LEU A 137 -2.51 -8.59 -10.46
CA LEU A 137 -1.93 -9.68 -9.69
C LEU A 137 -1.59 -10.83 -10.63
N HIS A 138 -0.85 -11.81 -10.14
CA HIS A 138 -0.42 -12.92 -10.99
C HIS A 138 -1.59 -13.69 -11.62
N ASP A 139 -2.72 -13.82 -10.91
CA ASP A 139 -3.89 -14.58 -11.37
C ASP A 139 -5.15 -13.73 -11.65
N GLY A 140 -5.05 -12.40 -11.58
CA GLY A 140 -6.22 -11.54 -11.73
C GLY A 140 -5.96 -10.09 -11.35
N TYR A 141 -6.95 -9.48 -10.72
CA TYR A 141 -6.94 -8.06 -10.36
C TYR A 141 -7.30 -7.89 -8.88
N LEU A 142 -6.72 -6.88 -8.25
CA LEU A 142 -7.15 -6.35 -6.97
C LEU A 142 -7.75 -4.97 -7.25
N TRP A 143 -9.02 -4.86 -6.93
CA TRP A 143 -9.78 -3.63 -7.09
C TRP A 143 -9.38 -2.66 -5.96
N ASP A 144 -9.40 -1.38 -6.26
CA ASP A 144 -9.22 -0.31 -5.27
C ASP A 144 -10.21 -0.44 -4.10
N ASP A 145 -11.48 -0.76 -4.36
CA ASP A 145 -12.53 -0.97 -3.36
C ASP A 145 -12.22 -2.15 -2.42
N ASP A 146 -11.70 -3.24 -2.98
CA ASP A 146 -11.30 -4.42 -2.21
C ASP A 146 -10.09 -4.08 -1.33
N LEU A 147 -9.14 -3.33 -1.87
CA LEU A 147 -7.96 -2.86 -1.13
C LEU A 147 -8.36 -1.86 -0.03
N GLU A 148 -9.23 -0.89 -0.31
CA GLU A 148 -9.75 0.07 0.66
C GLU A 148 -10.48 -0.66 1.79
N THR A 149 -11.34 -1.63 1.44
CA THR A 149 -12.05 -2.45 2.42
C THR A 149 -11.08 -3.20 3.32
N ALA A 150 -10.09 -3.88 2.73
CA ALA A 150 -9.10 -4.64 3.48
C ALA A 150 -8.22 -3.75 4.38
N LEU A 151 -7.80 -2.59 3.89
CA LEU A 151 -7.04 -1.61 4.69
C LEU A 151 -7.91 -0.99 5.81
N GLY A 152 -9.22 -0.84 5.58
CA GLY A 152 -10.18 -0.37 6.58
C GLY A 152 -10.39 -1.32 7.77
N GLU A 153 -9.97 -2.59 7.65
CA GLU A 153 -10.02 -3.56 8.76
C GLU A 153 -8.92 -3.32 9.81
N PHE A 154 -7.84 -2.64 9.46
CA PHE A 154 -6.74 -2.36 10.37
C PHE A 154 -7.17 -1.38 11.47
N VAL A 155 -6.76 -1.67 12.71
CA VAL A 155 -7.03 -0.81 13.86
C VAL A 155 -5.94 0.23 14.12
N THR A 156 -4.78 0.10 13.47
CA THR A 156 -3.68 1.07 13.54
C THR A 156 -4.07 2.46 13.03
N ASP A 157 -3.50 3.48 13.65
CA ASP A 157 -3.60 4.86 13.18
C ASP A 157 -2.62 5.17 12.02
N THR A 158 -1.69 4.26 11.69
CA THR A 158 -0.61 4.49 10.70
C THR A 158 -0.50 3.34 9.70
N ILE A 159 -0.92 3.61 8.46
CA ILE A 159 -0.74 2.73 7.31
C ILE A 159 0.06 3.47 6.24
N MET A 160 1.16 2.91 5.80
CA MET A 160 1.93 3.41 4.66
C MET A 160 1.67 2.53 3.46
N VAL A 161 1.35 3.13 2.31
CA VAL A 161 1.12 2.40 1.06
C VAL A 161 2.08 2.94 0.01
N VAL A 162 2.87 2.08 -0.60
CA VAL A 162 3.79 2.45 -1.69
C VAL A 162 3.35 1.67 -2.93
N LEU A 163 2.91 2.39 -3.95
CA LEU A 163 2.48 1.80 -5.22
C LEU A 163 3.44 2.25 -6.30
N ASP A 164 4.21 1.30 -6.85
CA ASP A 164 5.04 1.45 -8.04
C ASP A 164 4.36 0.70 -9.19
N SER A 165 3.33 1.34 -9.76
CA SER A 165 2.61 0.82 -10.91
C SER A 165 2.16 1.98 -11.81
N CYS A 166 1.94 1.69 -13.10
CA CYS A 166 1.25 2.65 -13.96
C CYS A 166 -0.17 2.86 -13.43
N TYR A 167 -0.70 4.09 -13.50
CA TYR A 167 -2.03 4.45 -12.99
C TYR A 167 -2.20 4.20 -11.48
N SER A 168 -1.20 4.55 -10.66
CA SER A 168 -1.26 4.45 -9.20
C SER A 168 -1.79 5.72 -8.51
N GLY A 169 -2.33 6.68 -9.27
CA GLY A 169 -2.58 8.06 -8.84
C GLY A 169 -4.01 8.37 -8.41
N GLY A 170 -4.98 7.61 -8.89
CA GLY A 170 -6.42 7.64 -8.55
C GLY A 170 -6.85 6.65 -7.46
N PHE A 171 -5.99 5.70 -7.06
CA PHE A 171 -6.20 4.74 -5.95
C PHE A 171 -6.55 5.44 -4.64
N ILE A 172 -6.21 6.72 -4.53
CA ILE A 172 -6.68 7.57 -3.46
C ILE A 172 -7.91 8.31 -3.95
N LYS A 173 -9.10 7.72 -3.69
CA LYS A 173 -10.33 8.49 -3.60
C LYS A 173 -10.04 9.67 -2.66
N SER A 174 -10.08 10.87 -3.23
CA SER A 174 -9.92 12.15 -2.54
C SER A 174 -10.40 12.04 -1.09
N THR A 175 -9.54 12.43 -0.15
CA THR A 175 -9.60 12.58 1.32
C THR A 175 -10.90 13.17 1.93
N SER A 176 -12.01 13.17 1.19
CA SER A 176 -13.36 13.51 1.60
C SER A 176 -13.91 12.68 2.77
N GLY A 177 -13.32 11.52 3.08
CA GLY A 177 -13.55 10.78 4.34
C GLY A 177 -12.58 11.09 5.48
N PHE A 178 -11.42 11.69 5.19
CA PHE A 178 -10.31 11.92 6.13
C PHE A 178 -9.94 13.41 6.16
N SER A 179 -10.73 14.18 6.92
CA SER A 179 -10.58 15.61 7.24
C SER A 179 -9.73 16.48 6.29
N GLU A 180 -10.37 17.04 5.27
CA GLU A 180 -9.91 18.29 4.68
C GLU A 180 -10.12 19.44 5.69
N ASP A 181 -9.04 20.06 6.15
CA ASP A 181 -9.09 21.32 6.88
C ASP A 181 -9.67 22.41 5.94
N PRO A 182 -10.82 23.03 6.27
CA PRO A 182 -11.48 24.01 5.39
C PRO A 182 -10.65 25.27 5.09
N LEU A 183 -9.50 25.46 5.74
CA LEU A 183 -8.73 26.70 5.65
C LEU A 183 -7.68 26.73 4.54
N VAL A 184 -7.43 25.63 3.82
CA VAL A 184 -6.47 25.61 2.69
C VAL A 184 -7.11 26.06 1.35
N ARG A 185 -8.43 26.29 1.32
CA ARG A 185 -9.16 26.66 0.07
C ARG A 185 -9.09 28.15 -0.32
N ARG A 186 -8.17 28.94 0.27
CA ARG A 186 -8.00 30.35 -0.08
C ARG A 186 -6.54 30.73 -0.18
N THR A 187 -5.86 30.24 -1.20
CA THR A 187 -4.98 31.04 -2.05
C THR A 187 -4.40 30.14 -3.12
N LEU A 188 -4.77 30.38 -4.36
CA LEU A 188 -3.90 30.73 -5.49
C LEU A 188 -4.77 30.78 -6.77
N PRO A 189 -4.38 31.59 -7.76
CA PRO A 189 -5.28 32.41 -8.59
C PRO A 189 -6.10 31.68 -9.65
#